data_AF-K1WTY8-F1
#
_entry.id   AF-K1WTY8-F1
#
_cell.length_a   1.000
_cell.length_b   1.000
_cell.length_c   1.000
_cell.angle_alpha   90.00
_cell.angle_beta   90.00
_cell.angle_gamma   90.00
#
_symmetry.space_group_name_H-M   'P 1'
#
loop_
_entity.id
_entity.type
_entity.pdbx_description
1 polymer ?
#
loop_
_entity_poly.entity_id
_entity_poly.type
_entity_poly.pdbx_seq_one_letter_code
_entity_poly.pdbx_strand_id
1 'polypeptide(L)'
;MSLDLPDQCADALPHSPEPSPPLEPSAALQPSPTLQPSPTLQPSTTSQPSTTSQPSTTGTLRPKAPDLTRDQRRDICLLKEIGWSFKQIQAHLQFKPTLSQIRYAIRSGRPSTPKKRTGRPPLLTQAQVEELIDFICASKENRRMSYEKLAAELDFGVGKDAIRSALAREGFNRRLGTRKPPVSDKNRQGRSQQTRDLAQVPSLSPRLEGNDDVQNATPGGPEEGMSRRMTPTGTGS
;
A
#
# COMPACT_ATOMS: atom_id res chain seq x y z
N MET A 1 23.06 -3.59 69.98
CA MET A 1 23.80 -3.28 68.73
C MET A 1 22.96 -2.23 68.01
N SER A 2 23.03 -0.94 68.38
CA SER A 2 24.02 0.07 67.90
C SER A 2 24.18 -0.08 66.39
N LEU A 3 23.65 0.81 65.55
CA LEU A 3 23.90 2.25 65.38
C LEU A 3 22.66 2.91 64.76
N ASP A 4 22.45 4.22 64.65
CA ASP A 4 22.79 5.46 65.36
C ASP A 4 21.80 6.51 64.80
N LEU A 5 21.65 7.64 65.49
CA LEU A 5 20.54 8.60 65.44
C LEU A 5 20.65 9.66 64.29
N PRO A 6 19.78 10.70 64.21
CA PRO A 6 19.34 11.41 62.99
C PRO A 6 19.87 12.86 62.90
N ASP A 7 19.51 13.59 61.83
CA ASP A 7 19.36 15.07 61.84
C ASP A 7 18.59 15.52 60.58
N GLN A 8 17.47 16.25 60.68
CA GLN A 8 17.33 17.73 60.73
C GLN A 8 17.82 18.41 59.42
N CYS A 9 17.22 19.41 58.79
CA CYS A 9 16.08 20.31 59.02
C CYS A 9 15.76 20.90 57.62
N ALA A 10 14.49 21.03 57.22
CA ALA A 10 13.68 22.24 57.30
C ALA A 10 14.08 23.39 56.35
N ASP A 11 13.02 24.00 55.81
CA ASP A 11 12.88 25.39 55.35
C ASP A 11 12.87 25.76 53.85
N ALA A 12 11.66 26.22 53.50
CA ALA A 12 11.34 27.44 52.76
C ALA A 12 11.16 27.40 51.23
N LEU A 13 9.93 27.80 50.88
CA LEU A 13 9.29 27.98 49.58
C LEU A 13 9.71 29.33 48.92
N PRO A 14 8.91 29.98 48.04
CA PRO A 14 9.01 29.90 46.58
C PRO A 14 9.10 31.29 45.91
N HIS A 15 9.85 31.48 44.81
CA HIS A 15 9.69 32.71 43.98
C HIS A 15 9.49 32.35 42.49
N SER A 16 8.25 32.49 42.04
CA SER A 16 7.89 32.83 40.65
C SER A 16 7.84 34.37 40.53
N PRO A 17 7.43 34.94 39.38
CA PRO A 17 8.12 35.06 38.10
C PRO A 17 8.35 36.57 37.75
N GLU A 18 9.34 36.91 36.93
CA GLU A 18 9.49 38.29 36.42
C GLU A 18 9.43 38.33 34.87
N PRO A 19 8.55 39.15 34.26
CA PRO A 19 8.43 39.30 32.82
C PRO A 19 9.02 40.61 32.25
N SER A 20 9.51 40.49 31.01
CA SER A 20 9.68 41.52 29.96
C SER A 20 10.88 42.47 30.03
N PRO A 21 11.46 42.77 28.86
CA PRO A 21 11.26 44.14 28.36
C PRO A 21 10.67 44.21 26.93
N PRO A 22 9.90 45.28 26.62
CA PRO A 22 9.32 45.50 25.29
C PRO A 22 10.33 46.15 24.34
N LEU A 23 10.42 45.62 23.12
CA LEU A 23 11.17 46.25 22.01
C LEU A 23 10.23 47.15 21.21
N GLU A 24 10.68 48.39 20.99
CA GLU A 24 10.01 49.44 20.23
C GLU A 24 9.81 49.09 18.74
N PRO A 25 8.71 49.58 18.11
CA PRO A 25 8.53 49.51 16.67
C PRO A 25 9.16 50.74 15.99
N SER A 26 10.30 50.57 15.33
CA SER A 26 10.89 51.57 14.45
C SER A 26 10.97 51.03 13.02
N ALA A 27 9.96 51.34 12.21
CA ALA A 27 10.03 51.29 10.75
C ALA A 27 8.81 52.00 10.15
N ALA A 28 8.92 53.32 9.98
CA ALA A 28 8.02 54.09 9.14
C ALA A 28 8.24 53.68 7.67
N LEU A 29 7.37 52.82 7.14
CA LEU A 29 7.27 52.59 5.69
C LEU A 29 6.32 53.65 5.11
N GLN A 30 6.92 54.59 4.37
CA GLN A 30 6.22 55.58 3.56
C GLN A 30 5.41 54.89 2.45
N PRO A 31 4.13 55.24 2.23
CA PRO A 31 3.40 54.83 1.05
C PRO A 31 3.70 55.78 -0.12
N SER A 32 4.31 55.25 -1.18
CA SER A 32 4.36 55.90 -2.49
C SER A 32 3.20 55.38 -3.36
N PRO A 33 2.20 56.19 -3.67
CA PRO A 33 1.54 56.05 -4.96
C PRO A 33 1.30 57.43 -5.60
N THR A 34 2.12 57.78 -6.60
CA THR A 34 1.81 58.88 -7.52
C THR A 34 1.59 58.31 -8.91
N LEU A 35 0.38 57.80 -9.16
CA LEU A 35 -0.13 57.59 -10.52
C LEU A 35 -0.79 58.90 -10.94
N GLN A 36 -0.19 59.60 -11.90
CA GLN A 36 -0.83 60.75 -12.55
C GLN A 36 -1.99 60.28 -13.45
N PRO A 37 -3.09 61.04 -13.51
CA PRO A 37 -4.17 60.82 -14.46
C PRO A 37 -3.92 61.59 -15.77
N SER A 38 -4.20 60.95 -16.90
CA SER A 38 -4.56 61.61 -18.16
C SER A 38 -5.32 60.62 -19.06
N PRO A 39 -6.65 60.76 -19.21
CA PRO A 39 -7.37 60.24 -20.35
C PRO A 39 -7.67 61.39 -21.33
N THR A 40 -6.95 61.44 -22.46
CA THR A 40 -7.40 62.22 -23.62
C THR A 40 -8.32 61.33 -24.44
N LEU A 41 -9.62 61.61 -24.35
CA LEU A 41 -10.66 61.05 -25.21
C LEU A 41 -10.48 61.56 -26.65
N GLN A 42 -10.35 60.66 -27.61
CA GLN A 42 -10.78 60.90 -28.98
C GLN A 42 -11.61 59.71 -29.49
N PRO A 43 -12.82 59.97 -30.05
CA PRO A 43 -13.64 58.96 -30.68
C PRO A 43 -13.35 58.91 -32.18
N SER A 44 -12.87 57.75 -32.67
CA SER A 44 -12.92 57.43 -34.10
C SER A 44 -13.43 56.01 -34.25
N THR A 45 -14.73 55.94 -34.46
CA THR A 45 -15.45 54.84 -35.10
C THR A 45 -14.73 54.35 -36.35
N THR A 46 -14.40 53.07 -36.40
CA THR A 46 -14.35 52.32 -37.65
C THR A 46 -14.78 50.90 -37.37
N SER A 47 -15.97 50.59 -37.84
CA SER A 47 -16.56 49.26 -37.90
C SER A 47 -15.61 48.28 -38.58
N GLN A 48 -15.25 47.21 -37.87
CA GLN A 48 -14.63 46.02 -38.42
C GLN A 48 -15.48 44.81 -37.99
N PRO A 49 -15.76 43.87 -38.90
CA PRO A 49 -16.67 42.75 -38.66
C PRO A 49 -16.09 41.77 -37.64
N SER A 50 -16.95 41.31 -36.74
CA SER A 50 -16.66 40.31 -35.71
C SER A 50 -15.97 39.08 -36.31
N THR A 51 -14.68 38.96 -36.04
CA THR A 51 -13.91 37.75 -36.24
C THR A 51 -14.38 36.70 -35.24
N THR A 52 -14.84 35.58 -35.81
CA THR A 52 -14.83 34.22 -35.29
C THR A 52 -14.16 34.05 -33.93
N SER A 53 -14.94 33.65 -32.92
CA SER A 53 -14.50 33.15 -31.63
C SER A 53 -13.36 32.15 -31.79
N GLN A 54 -12.14 32.59 -31.51
CA GLN A 54 -10.99 31.71 -31.36
C GLN A 54 -11.13 30.98 -30.01
N PRO A 55 -11.00 29.64 -29.97
CA PRO A 55 -10.91 28.91 -28.71
C PRO A 55 -9.62 29.31 -28.00
N SER A 56 -9.73 29.62 -26.71
CA SER A 56 -8.64 29.95 -25.81
C SER A 56 -7.51 28.94 -25.98
N THR A 57 -6.32 29.45 -26.29
CA THR A 57 -5.08 28.68 -26.37
C THR A 57 -4.89 27.86 -25.11
N THR A 58 -4.87 26.55 -25.30
CA THR A 58 -4.48 25.56 -24.30
C THR A 58 -3.12 25.95 -23.73
N GLY A 59 -3.07 26.27 -22.44
CA GLY A 59 -1.82 26.56 -21.74
C GLY A 59 -0.86 25.38 -21.89
N THR A 60 0.27 25.59 -22.58
CA THR A 60 1.33 24.60 -22.72
C THR A 60 1.86 24.22 -21.34
N LEU A 61 1.37 23.10 -20.80
CA LEU A 61 1.83 22.57 -19.52
C LEU A 61 3.29 22.14 -19.66
N ARG A 62 4.18 22.76 -18.88
CA ARG A 62 5.57 22.31 -18.80
C ARG A 62 5.61 20.85 -18.35
N PRO A 63 6.44 20.00 -19.00
CA PRO A 63 6.54 18.59 -18.62
C PRO A 63 7.02 18.48 -17.18
N LYS A 64 6.35 17.62 -16.40
CA LYS A 64 6.68 17.39 -15.00
C LYS A 64 7.98 16.57 -14.90
N ALA A 65 8.86 16.95 -13.98
CA ALA A 65 10.07 16.19 -13.71
C ALA A 65 9.72 14.76 -13.24
N PRO A 66 10.49 13.75 -13.64
CA PRO A 66 10.25 12.36 -13.24
C PRO A 66 10.38 12.18 -11.72
N ASP A 67 9.64 11.21 -11.18
CA ASP A 67 9.71 10.85 -9.76
C ASP A 67 11.07 10.22 -9.43
N LEU A 68 11.64 10.54 -8.26
CA LEU A 68 12.92 9.99 -7.83
C LEU A 68 12.80 8.50 -7.49
N THR A 69 13.78 7.71 -7.92
CA THR A 69 13.88 6.29 -7.54
C THR A 69 14.27 6.13 -6.08
N ARG A 70 14.08 4.92 -5.54
CA ARG A 70 14.47 4.57 -4.16
C ARG A 70 15.96 4.81 -3.91
N ASP A 71 16.82 4.48 -4.87
CA ASP A 71 18.27 4.63 -4.73
C ASP A 71 18.70 6.10 -4.83
N GLN A 72 18.11 6.85 -5.76
CA GLN A 72 18.32 8.29 -5.86
C GLN A 72 17.96 9.03 -4.55
N ARG A 73 16.84 8.65 -3.91
CA ARG A 73 16.47 9.21 -2.60
C ARG A 73 17.44 8.80 -1.50
N ARG A 74 18.00 7.59 -1.56
CA ARG A 74 18.98 7.09 -0.58
C ARG A 74 20.26 7.91 -0.69
N ASP A 75 20.76 8.13 -1.89
CA ASP A 75 21.99 8.89 -2.13
C ASP A 75 21.83 10.35 -1.70
N ILE A 76 20.69 10.97 -1.97
CA ILE A 76 20.38 12.33 -1.50
C ILE A 76 20.40 12.39 0.04
N CYS A 77 19.78 11.43 0.72
CA CYS A 77 19.77 11.39 2.18
C CYS A 77 21.18 11.17 2.73
N LEU A 78 21.95 10.25 2.16
CA LEU A 78 23.33 9.98 2.53
C LEU A 78 24.21 11.23 2.40
N LEU A 79 24.17 11.91 1.25
CA LEU A 79 24.95 13.14 1.05
C LEU A 79 24.54 14.24 2.04
N LYS A 80 23.25 14.29 2.41
CA LYS A 80 22.80 15.23 3.44
C LYS A 80 23.32 14.86 4.84
N GLU A 81 23.33 13.57 5.18
CA GLU A 81 23.90 13.05 6.44
C GLU A 81 25.41 13.36 6.54
N ILE A 82 26.14 13.30 5.42
CA ILE A 82 27.55 13.69 5.32
C ILE A 82 27.75 15.22 5.46
N GLY A 83 26.67 16.01 5.44
CA GLY A 83 26.70 17.46 5.68
C GLY A 83 26.66 18.32 4.41
N TRP A 84 26.40 17.74 3.23
CA TRP A 84 26.38 18.50 1.99
C TRP A 84 25.20 19.47 1.93
N SER A 85 25.42 20.64 1.31
CA SER A 85 24.37 21.60 1.01
C SER A 85 23.49 21.13 -0.16
N PHE A 86 22.25 21.64 -0.26
CA PHE A 86 21.34 21.22 -1.33
C PHE A 86 21.88 21.52 -2.74
N LYS A 87 22.61 22.64 -2.91
CA LYS A 87 23.22 22.99 -4.20
C LYS A 87 24.36 22.04 -4.57
N GLN A 88 25.18 21.63 -3.59
CA GLN A 88 26.24 20.65 -3.80
C GLN A 88 25.67 19.29 -4.19
N ILE A 89 24.62 18.83 -3.48
CA ILE A 89 23.92 17.57 -3.78
C ILE A 89 23.37 17.59 -5.22
N GLN A 90 22.72 18.70 -5.62
CA GLN A 90 22.19 18.86 -6.97
C GLN A 90 23.28 18.80 -8.05
N ALA A 91 24.43 19.43 -7.82
CA ALA A 91 25.53 19.48 -8.78
C ALA A 91 26.26 18.14 -8.91
N HIS A 92 26.34 17.38 -7.81
CA HIS A 92 27.09 16.13 -7.75
C HIS A 92 26.33 14.92 -8.32
N LEU A 93 25.01 14.90 -8.17
CA LEU A 93 24.18 13.79 -8.68
C LEU A 93 23.95 13.92 -10.19
N GLN A 94 24.25 12.85 -10.94
CA GLN A 94 24.18 12.84 -12.41
C GLN A 94 22.80 13.19 -12.97
N PHE A 95 21.73 12.79 -12.29
CA PHE A 95 20.33 13.05 -12.71
C PHE A 95 19.82 14.44 -12.32
N LYS A 96 20.66 15.29 -11.70
CA LYS A 96 20.40 16.70 -11.38
C LYS A 96 19.00 16.97 -10.81
N PRO A 97 18.67 16.45 -9.61
CA PRO A 97 17.36 16.65 -9.00
C PRO A 97 17.08 18.12 -8.71
N THR A 98 15.81 18.53 -8.83
CA THR A 98 15.38 19.87 -8.41
C THR A 98 15.52 20.03 -6.89
N LEU A 99 15.75 21.27 -6.44
CA LEU A 99 15.84 21.59 -5.00
C LEU A 99 14.58 21.15 -4.23
N SER A 100 13.40 21.21 -4.86
CA SER A 100 12.16 20.73 -4.26
C SER A 100 12.15 19.22 -4.05
N GLN A 101 12.66 18.44 -5.02
CA GLN A 101 12.81 16.98 -4.88
C GLN A 101 13.81 16.63 -3.78
N ILE A 102 14.93 17.35 -3.68
CA ILE A 102 15.94 17.17 -2.61
C ILE A 102 15.30 17.43 -1.24
N ARG A 103 14.64 18.59 -1.07
CA ARG A 103 13.95 18.95 0.18
C ARG A 103 12.90 17.91 0.55
N TYR A 104 12.10 17.47 -0.42
CA TYR A 104 11.07 16.47 -0.20
C TYR A 104 11.68 15.13 0.23
N ALA A 105 12.71 14.65 -0.46
CA ALA A 105 13.40 13.39 -0.14
C ALA A 105 13.96 13.41 1.29
N ILE A 106 14.60 14.50 1.70
CA ILE A 106 15.16 14.66 3.05
C ILE A 106 14.05 14.74 4.09
N ARG A 107 13.00 15.55 3.86
CA ARG A 107 11.88 15.73 4.79
C ARG A 107 11.09 14.44 5.02
N SER A 108 10.93 13.64 3.97
CA SER A 108 10.21 12.37 4.05
C SER A 108 11.01 11.26 4.75
N GLY A 109 12.28 11.51 5.07
CA GLY A 109 13.11 10.65 5.91
C GLY A 109 13.30 9.23 5.36
N ARG A 110 13.78 8.34 6.23
CA ARG A 110 13.79 6.90 5.98
C ARG A 110 12.44 6.32 6.44
N PRO A 111 11.80 5.42 5.65
CA PRO A 111 12.38 4.64 4.56
C PRO A 111 12.42 5.37 3.20
N SER A 112 13.54 5.20 2.49
CA SER A 112 13.80 5.80 1.16
C SER A 112 12.80 5.37 0.07
N THR A 113 11.99 4.32 0.31
CA THR A 113 10.99 3.83 -0.64
C THR A 113 9.86 4.85 -0.83
N PRO A 114 9.63 5.34 -2.06
CA PRO A 114 8.49 6.21 -2.35
C PRO A 114 7.16 5.56 -1.97
N LYS A 115 6.22 6.35 -1.44
CA LYS A 115 4.85 5.89 -1.20
C LYS A 115 4.23 5.49 -2.53
N LYS A 116 3.78 4.24 -2.63
CA LYS A 116 3.06 3.76 -3.82
C LYS A 116 1.77 4.57 -3.96
N ARG A 117 1.46 5.00 -5.18
CA ARG A 117 0.17 5.66 -5.46
C ARG A 117 -0.94 4.65 -5.20
N THR A 118 -1.94 5.07 -4.45
CA THR A 118 -3.18 4.31 -4.36
C THR A 118 -3.83 4.31 -5.74
N GLY A 119 -4.32 3.14 -6.16
CA GLY A 119 -5.10 3.04 -7.39
C GLY A 119 -6.44 3.78 -7.26
N ARG A 120 -7.23 3.71 -8.34
CA ARG A 120 -8.61 4.20 -8.30
C ARG A 120 -9.40 3.42 -7.24
N PRO A 121 -10.17 4.11 -6.36
CA PRO A 121 -10.99 3.41 -5.38
C PRO A 121 -12.06 2.54 -6.08
N PRO A 122 -12.55 1.48 -5.40
CA PRO A 122 -13.66 0.68 -5.89
C PRO A 122 -14.92 1.53 -6.15
N LEU A 123 -15.71 1.14 -7.15
CA LEU A 123 -16.96 1.85 -7.49
C LEU A 123 -18.08 1.58 -6.48
N LEU A 124 -18.12 0.38 -5.91
CA LEU A 124 -19.07 -0.01 -4.88
C LEU A 124 -18.50 0.31 -3.49
N THR A 125 -19.32 0.95 -2.66
CA THR A 125 -19.01 1.17 -1.25
C THR A 125 -19.09 -0.15 -0.47
N GLN A 126 -18.43 -0.24 0.69
CA GLN A 126 -18.45 -1.48 1.47
C GLN A 126 -19.86 -1.88 1.93
N ALA A 127 -20.70 -0.91 2.31
CA ALA A 127 -22.09 -1.16 2.70
C ALA A 127 -22.93 -1.77 1.56
N GLN A 128 -22.76 -1.27 0.33
CA GLN A 128 -23.42 -1.84 -0.85
C GLN A 128 -22.94 -3.26 -1.16
N VAL A 129 -21.67 -3.56 -0.87
CA VAL A 129 -21.12 -4.90 -1.03
C VAL A 129 -21.71 -5.87 0.01
N GLU A 130 -21.91 -5.42 1.24
CA GLU A 130 -22.57 -6.21 2.29
C GLU A 130 -24.03 -6.50 1.93
N GLU A 131 -24.79 -5.49 1.50
CA GLU A 131 -26.17 -5.67 1.02
C GLU A 131 -26.25 -6.65 -0.16
N LEU A 132 -25.31 -6.55 -1.11
CA LEU A 132 -25.19 -7.47 -2.23
C LEU A 132 -24.91 -8.91 -1.77
N ILE A 133 -24.04 -9.10 -0.77
CA ILE A 133 -23.72 -10.42 -0.22
C ILE A 133 -24.93 -11.00 0.50
N ASP A 134 -25.61 -10.20 1.32
CA ASP A 134 -26.80 -10.61 2.04
C ASP A 134 -27.89 -11.05 1.07
N PHE A 135 -28.12 -10.27 0.01
CA PHE A 135 -29.06 -10.62 -1.06
C PHE A 135 -28.70 -11.94 -1.77
N ILE A 136 -27.42 -12.16 -2.08
CA ILE A 136 -26.94 -13.40 -2.72
C ILE A 136 -27.07 -14.60 -1.77
N CYS A 137 -26.87 -14.40 -0.48
CA CYS A 137 -26.95 -15.43 0.54
C CYS A 137 -28.40 -15.79 0.91
N ALA A 138 -29.34 -14.85 0.77
CA ALA A 138 -30.75 -15.04 1.13
C ALA A 138 -31.45 -16.17 0.34
N SER A 139 -31.06 -16.41 -0.91
CA SER A 139 -31.67 -17.46 -1.75
C SER A 139 -30.68 -18.19 -2.66
N LYS A 140 -30.93 -19.48 -2.88
CA LYS A 140 -30.18 -20.30 -3.86
C LYS A 140 -30.35 -19.79 -5.29
N GLU A 141 -31.50 -19.19 -5.60
CA GLU A 141 -31.77 -18.60 -6.90
C GLU A 141 -30.94 -17.33 -7.11
N ASN A 142 -30.87 -16.46 -6.10
CA ASN A 142 -30.05 -15.23 -6.11
C ASN A 142 -28.58 -15.52 -6.38
N ARG A 143 -28.03 -16.56 -5.74
CA ARG A 143 -26.66 -17.04 -5.99
C ARG A 143 -26.40 -17.47 -7.43
N ARG A 144 -27.43 -17.92 -8.15
CA ARG A 144 -27.32 -18.39 -9.55
C ARG A 144 -27.62 -17.28 -10.57
N MET A 145 -28.19 -16.14 -10.15
CA MET A 145 -28.51 -15.03 -11.04
C MET A 145 -27.29 -14.47 -11.77
N SER A 146 -27.45 -13.98 -13.00
CA SER A 146 -26.37 -13.33 -13.76
C SER A 146 -25.96 -12.01 -13.10
N TYR A 147 -24.72 -11.56 -13.31
CA TYR A 147 -24.28 -10.26 -12.76
C TYR A 147 -25.04 -9.07 -13.36
N GLU A 148 -25.53 -9.21 -14.60
CA GLU A 148 -26.38 -8.21 -15.24
C GLU A 148 -27.75 -8.12 -14.55
N LYS A 149 -28.33 -9.27 -14.20
CA LYS A 149 -29.60 -9.29 -13.45
C LYS A 149 -29.42 -8.76 -12.03
N LEU A 150 -28.31 -9.09 -11.36
CA LEU A 150 -27.99 -8.52 -10.05
C LEU A 150 -27.83 -6.99 -10.08
N ALA A 151 -27.26 -6.45 -11.16
CA ALA A 151 -27.14 -5.00 -11.34
C ALA A 151 -28.49 -4.30 -11.50
N ALA A 152 -29.43 -4.94 -12.20
CA ALA A 152 -30.77 -4.42 -12.42
C ALA A 152 -31.72 -4.62 -11.24
N GLU A 153 -31.46 -5.60 -10.36
CA GLU A 153 -32.31 -5.86 -9.18
C GLU A 153 -31.98 -4.92 -8.02
N LEU A 154 -30.69 -4.64 -7.80
CA LEU A 154 -30.22 -3.83 -6.67
C LEU A 154 -30.00 -2.35 -7.03
N ASP A 155 -30.07 -2.02 -8.34
CA ASP A 155 -30.02 -0.66 -8.88
C ASP A 155 -28.91 0.27 -8.32
N PHE A 156 -27.74 -0.30 -8.01
CA PHE A 156 -26.58 0.46 -7.51
C PHE A 156 -25.96 1.44 -8.52
N GLY A 157 -26.49 1.53 -9.74
CA GLY A 157 -25.94 2.38 -10.81
C GLY A 157 -24.57 1.93 -11.34
N VAL A 158 -24.20 0.67 -11.10
CA VAL A 158 -22.91 0.10 -11.55
C VAL A 158 -23.10 -1.03 -12.55
N GLY A 159 -22.15 -1.18 -13.47
CA GLY A 159 -22.16 -2.26 -14.45
C GLY A 159 -21.80 -3.62 -13.86
N LYS A 160 -22.07 -4.69 -14.62
CA LYS A 160 -21.82 -6.10 -14.25
C LYS A 160 -20.40 -6.38 -13.74
N ASP A 161 -19.40 -5.68 -14.26
CA ASP A 161 -18.00 -5.91 -13.92
C ASP A 161 -17.62 -5.31 -12.55
N ALA A 162 -18.31 -4.26 -12.12
CA ALA A 162 -18.15 -3.72 -10.76
C ALA A 162 -18.66 -4.72 -9.72
N ILE A 163 -19.84 -5.32 -9.96
CA ILE A 163 -20.42 -6.38 -9.11
C ILE A 163 -19.52 -7.60 -9.09
N ARG A 164 -19.06 -8.07 -10.26
CA ARG A 164 -18.14 -9.21 -10.36
C ARG A 164 -16.86 -8.96 -9.57
N SER A 165 -16.24 -7.79 -9.75
CA SER A 165 -14.96 -7.47 -9.10
C SER A 165 -15.12 -7.29 -7.59
N ALA A 166 -16.24 -6.71 -7.15
CA ALA A 166 -16.56 -6.59 -5.72
C ALA A 166 -16.73 -7.98 -5.08
N LEU A 167 -17.55 -8.84 -5.66
CA LEU A 167 -17.76 -10.21 -5.17
C LEU A 167 -16.47 -11.03 -5.18
N ALA A 168 -15.64 -10.90 -6.22
CA ALA A 168 -14.36 -11.59 -6.30
C ALA A 168 -13.39 -11.18 -5.18
N ARG A 169 -13.37 -9.89 -4.80
CA ARG A 169 -12.56 -9.38 -3.66
C ARG A 169 -13.01 -9.95 -2.33
N GLU A 170 -14.32 -10.15 -2.16
CA GLU A 170 -14.94 -10.77 -0.99
C GLU A 170 -14.91 -12.31 -1.04
N GLY A 171 -14.31 -12.90 -2.09
CA GLY A 171 -14.13 -14.35 -2.24
C GLY A 171 -15.31 -15.09 -2.89
N PHE A 172 -16.39 -14.40 -3.26
CA PHE A 172 -17.54 -14.97 -3.95
C PHE A 172 -17.27 -15.19 -5.44
N ASN A 173 -16.59 -16.30 -5.73
CA ASN A 173 -16.35 -16.75 -7.10
C ASN A 173 -17.44 -17.71 -7.56
N ARG A 174 -18.13 -17.38 -8.65
CA ARG A 174 -19.12 -18.28 -9.24
C ARG A 174 -18.42 -19.48 -9.90
N ARG A 175 -18.57 -20.65 -9.30
CA ARG A 175 -18.28 -21.93 -9.95
C ARG A 175 -19.57 -22.48 -10.53
N LEU A 176 -19.55 -22.87 -11.80
CA LEU A 176 -20.65 -23.65 -12.37
C LEU A 176 -20.65 -24.99 -11.66
N GLY A 177 -21.71 -25.26 -10.89
CA GLY A 177 -21.93 -26.58 -10.31
C GLY A 177 -22.22 -27.56 -11.43
N THR A 178 -21.19 -28.22 -11.94
CA THR A 178 -21.35 -29.28 -12.93
C THR A 178 -22.03 -30.47 -12.26
N ARG A 179 -22.86 -31.19 -13.02
CA ARG A 179 -23.33 -32.50 -12.57
C ARG A 179 -22.12 -33.38 -12.34
N LYS A 180 -22.17 -34.19 -11.27
CA LYS A 180 -21.16 -35.23 -11.06
C LYS A 180 -21.06 -36.03 -12.37
N PRO A 181 -19.85 -36.21 -12.92
CA PRO A 181 -19.68 -37.05 -14.09
C PRO A 181 -20.33 -38.42 -13.84
N PRO A 182 -20.98 -39.02 -14.85
CA PRO A 182 -21.57 -40.35 -14.69
C PRO A 182 -20.48 -41.34 -14.24
N VAL A 183 -20.74 -42.05 -13.14
CA VAL A 183 -19.78 -43.02 -12.60
C VAL A 183 -19.84 -44.27 -13.47
N SER A 184 -18.78 -44.51 -14.26
CA SER A 184 -18.62 -45.78 -14.98
C SER A 184 -18.59 -46.94 -13.99
N ASP A 185 -19.15 -48.09 -14.37
CA ASP A 185 -19.18 -49.29 -13.54
C ASP A 185 -17.78 -49.74 -13.08
N LYS A 186 -16.74 -49.49 -13.89
CA LYS A 186 -15.33 -49.73 -13.52
C LYS A 186 -14.92 -48.91 -12.29
N ASN A 187 -15.29 -47.63 -12.24
CA ASN A 187 -14.98 -46.74 -11.11
C ASN A 187 -15.79 -47.10 -9.86
N ARG A 188 -17.01 -47.64 -10.03
CA ARG A 188 -17.83 -48.16 -8.93
C ARG A 188 -17.21 -49.42 -8.33
N GLN A 189 -16.76 -50.34 -9.18
CA GLN A 189 -16.09 -51.58 -8.76
C GLN A 189 -14.76 -51.30 -8.07
N GLY A 190 -13.92 -50.41 -8.62
CA GLY A 190 -12.64 -50.02 -7.99
C GLY A 190 -12.82 -49.42 -6.59
N ARG A 191 -13.83 -48.55 -6.39
CA ARG A 191 -14.17 -48.02 -5.05
C ARG A 191 -14.67 -49.10 -4.08
N SER A 192 -15.40 -50.09 -4.57
CA SER A 192 -15.89 -51.23 -3.77
C SER A 192 -14.76 -52.20 -3.39
N GLN A 193 -13.82 -52.44 -4.30
CA GLN A 193 -12.62 -53.25 -4.03
C GLN A 193 -11.72 -52.58 -3.00
N GLN A 194 -11.44 -51.28 -3.18
CA GLN A 194 -10.59 -50.51 -2.25
C GLN A 194 -11.15 -50.46 -0.82
N THR A 195 -12.48 -50.43 -0.66
CA THR A 195 -13.12 -50.49 0.67
C THR A 195 -13.06 -51.88 1.28
N ARG A 196 -13.13 -52.95 0.47
CA ARG A 196 -12.92 -54.33 0.93
C ARG A 196 -11.48 -54.58 1.36
N ASP A 197 -10.51 -54.12 0.58
CA ASP A 197 -9.09 -54.29 0.88
C ASP A 197 -8.69 -53.56 2.19
N LEU A 198 -9.26 -52.37 2.45
CA LEU A 198 -9.08 -51.67 3.72
C LEU A 198 -9.69 -52.42 4.91
N ALA A 199 -10.79 -53.13 4.71
CA ALA A 199 -11.42 -53.95 5.75
C ALA A 199 -10.66 -55.27 6.01
N GLN A 200 -9.76 -55.67 5.10
CA GLN A 200 -8.92 -56.86 5.22
C GLN A 200 -7.60 -56.60 5.95
N VAL A 201 -7.24 -55.33 6.25
CA VAL A 201 -6.02 -55.01 6.99
C VAL A 201 -6.19 -55.54 8.42
N PRO A 202 -5.39 -56.53 8.86
CA PRO A 202 -5.47 -57.02 10.24
C PRO A 202 -5.14 -55.86 11.17
N SER A 203 -6.02 -55.61 12.14
CA SER A 203 -5.78 -54.66 13.23
C SER A 203 -4.42 -54.97 13.86
N LEU A 204 -3.45 -54.06 13.69
CA LEU A 204 -2.24 -54.06 14.50
C LEU A 204 -2.69 -53.91 15.95
N SER A 205 -2.68 -55.02 16.68
CA SER A 205 -2.92 -55.03 18.12
C SER A 205 -1.86 -54.14 18.78
N PRO A 206 -2.22 -53.32 19.79
CA PRO A 206 -1.25 -52.50 20.49
C PRO A 206 -0.33 -53.45 21.27
N ARG A 207 0.94 -53.52 20.85
CA ARG A 207 1.99 -54.22 21.59
C ARG A 207 2.31 -53.41 22.84
N LEU A 208 1.56 -53.66 23.90
CA LEU A 208 1.96 -53.33 25.27
C LEU A 208 2.97 -54.39 25.71
N GLU A 209 4.25 -54.12 25.47
CA GLU A 209 5.32 -54.70 26.26
C GLU A 209 6.16 -53.52 26.77
N GLY A 210 5.95 -53.21 28.04
CA GLY A 210 6.86 -52.36 28.79
C GLY A 210 8.20 -53.06 28.92
N ASN A 211 9.26 -52.29 28.77
CA ASN A 211 10.54 -52.53 29.41
C ASN A 211 11.10 -51.15 29.75
N ASP A 212 10.93 -50.78 31.02
CA ASP A 212 11.85 -49.90 31.72
C ASP A 212 13.25 -50.50 31.60
N ASP A 213 14.22 -49.73 31.09
CA ASP A 213 15.56 -49.58 31.67
C ASP A 213 16.51 -48.84 30.69
N VAL A 214 16.89 -47.63 31.08
CA VAL A 214 18.29 -47.19 31.25
C VAL A 214 19.25 -47.44 30.06
N GLN A 215 19.66 -46.39 29.34
CA GLN A 215 21.02 -45.80 29.40
C GLN A 215 21.28 -44.75 28.30
N ASN A 216 21.77 -43.61 28.79
CA ASN A 216 22.49 -42.52 28.16
C ASN A 216 23.56 -42.98 27.13
N ALA A 217 23.52 -42.46 25.90
CA ALA A 217 24.71 -42.32 25.06
C ALA A 217 24.50 -41.29 23.93
N THR A 218 25.16 -40.14 24.08
CA THR A 218 25.60 -39.26 22.97
C THR A 218 26.91 -39.82 22.41
N PRO A 219 27.11 -39.89 21.09
CA PRO A 219 28.01 -38.96 20.35
C PRO A 219 27.44 -38.61 18.95
N GLY A 220 27.81 -37.57 18.20
CA GLY A 220 29.08 -36.87 18.06
C GLY A 220 29.62 -37.00 16.61
N GLY A 221 28.98 -36.29 15.65
CA GLY A 221 29.50 -35.86 14.32
C GLY A 221 29.81 -36.93 13.25
N PRO A 222 30.27 -36.55 12.03
CA PRO A 222 30.08 -35.31 11.26
C PRO A 222 29.65 -35.56 9.77
N GLU A 223 29.41 -34.46 9.05
CA GLU A 223 29.52 -34.22 7.61
C GLU A 223 29.44 -35.38 6.58
N GLU A 224 28.46 -35.31 5.67
CA GLU A 224 28.70 -35.71 4.28
C GLU A 224 27.83 -34.90 3.30
N GLY A 225 28.51 -34.13 2.45
CA GLY A 225 27.90 -33.33 1.39
C GLY A 225 27.45 -34.21 0.22
N MET A 226 26.21 -34.00 -0.23
CA MET A 226 25.72 -34.56 -1.48
C MET A 226 25.32 -33.44 -2.43
N SER A 227 26.34 -32.99 -3.16
CA SER A 227 26.26 -32.27 -4.43
C SER A 227 25.28 -32.96 -5.37
N ARG A 228 24.10 -32.36 -5.57
CA ARG A 228 23.21 -32.73 -6.67
C ARG A 228 23.72 -32.08 -7.95
N ARG A 229 24.32 -32.92 -8.78
CA ARG A 229 24.78 -32.66 -10.14
C ARG A 229 23.62 -32.20 -11.01
N MET A 230 23.76 -31.01 -11.59
CA MET A 230 22.98 -30.51 -12.72
C MET A 230 23.19 -31.39 -13.95
N THR A 231 22.11 -31.71 -14.66
CA THR A 231 22.14 -32.22 -16.03
C THR A 231 21.34 -31.27 -16.93
N PRO A 232 21.94 -30.59 -17.91
CA PRO A 232 21.19 -29.89 -18.94
C PRO A 232 20.81 -30.87 -20.07
N THR A 233 19.51 -31.04 -20.29
CA THR A 233 18.98 -31.61 -21.54
C THR A 233 19.12 -30.56 -22.64
N GLY A 234 20.09 -30.76 -23.52
CA GLY A 234 20.12 -30.10 -24.82
C GLY A 234 19.12 -30.78 -25.76
N THR A 235 18.19 -29.99 -26.29
CA THR A 235 17.37 -30.38 -27.43
C THR A 235 17.73 -29.43 -28.57
N GLY A 236 18.47 -29.95 -29.54
CA GLY A 236 18.66 -29.32 -30.83
C GLY A 236 17.57 -29.79 -31.78
N SER A 237 16.96 -28.83 -32.46
CA SER A 237 16.59 -28.82 -33.88
C SER A 237 16.12 -27.44 -34.26
#